data_AF-A0A182VND8-F1
#
_entry.id   AF-A0A182VND8-F1
#
_cell.length_a   1.000
_cell.length_b   1.000
_cell.length_c   1.000
_cell.angle_alpha   90.00
_cell.angle_beta   90.00
_cell.angle_gamma   90.00
#
_symmetry.space_group_name_H-M   'P 1'
#
loop_
_entity.id
_entity.type
_entity.pdbx_description
1 polymer ?
#
loop_
_entity_poly.entity_id
_entity_poly.type
_entity_poly.pdbx_seq_one_letter_code
_entity_poly.pdbx_strand_id
1 'polypeptide(L)'
;MLNVSVRRAITTVDNPEPGTILFLHYGPTDILDGLIDSVIAVTTSHFGNTDAIRLPGAHFKRSDIQQDFGVFVAQQKEALRKRNVMLVRNLEDVPARSARAFHTICDTQEPLVGRAVIYLTLDMAKAAGMHEPSNVNAIEEAERFLQKLWGDSLEPAVLGPLITRLTDNVFRIV
;
A
#
# COMPACT_ATOMS: atom_id res chain seq x y z
N MET A 1 12.95 -6.73 -7.99
CA MET A 1 11.74 -7.02 -7.22
C MET A 1 10.50 -6.34 -7.82
N LEU A 2 10.46 -5.01 -8.03
CA LEU A 2 9.30 -4.31 -8.65
C LEU A 2 8.76 -4.95 -9.94
N ASN A 3 9.64 -5.27 -10.90
CA ASN A 3 9.26 -5.93 -12.15
C ASN A 3 8.66 -7.33 -11.92
N VAL A 4 9.09 -8.06 -10.89
CA VAL A 4 8.56 -9.40 -10.57
C VAL A 4 7.15 -9.29 -9.98
N SER A 5 6.95 -8.42 -8.98
CA SER A 5 5.64 -8.24 -8.34
C SER A 5 4.60 -7.69 -9.32
N VAL A 6 4.98 -6.73 -10.17
CA VAL A 6 4.09 -6.23 -11.22
C VAL A 6 3.81 -7.32 -12.26
N ARG A 7 4.81 -8.11 -12.70
CA ARG A 7 4.60 -9.22 -13.65
C ARG A 7 3.64 -10.28 -13.13
N ARG A 8 3.75 -10.65 -11.84
CA ARG A 8 2.83 -11.60 -11.19
C ARG A 8 1.41 -11.05 -11.11
N ALA A 9 1.25 -9.75 -10.89
CA ALA A 9 -0.05 -9.10 -10.84
C ALA A 9 -0.71 -8.90 -12.20
N ILE A 10 0.07 -8.71 -13.28
CA ILE A 10 -0.46 -8.51 -14.65
C ILE A 10 -0.62 -9.82 -15.43
N THR A 11 -0.17 -10.97 -14.89
CA THR A 11 -0.28 -12.26 -15.58
C THR A 11 -1.75 -12.59 -15.88
N THR A 12 -1.96 -13.19 -17.05
CA THR A 12 -3.28 -13.66 -17.51
C THR A 12 -3.43 -15.17 -17.39
N VAL A 13 -2.35 -15.86 -16.99
CA VAL A 13 -2.29 -17.32 -16.84
C VAL A 13 -2.18 -17.65 -15.35
N ASP A 14 -2.97 -18.63 -14.92
CA ASP A 14 -3.14 -19.25 -13.59
C ASP A 14 -2.62 -18.51 -12.35
N ASN A 15 -3.57 -18.23 -11.44
CA ASN A 15 -3.41 -17.70 -10.09
C ASN A 15 -2.57 -16.40 -9.97
N PRO A 16 -3.04 -15.27 -10.54
CA PRO A 16 -2.37 -13.99 -10.37
C PRO A 16 -2.30 -13.61 -8.89
N GLU A 17 -1.13 -13.14 -8.45
CA GLU A 17 -0.86 -12.65 -7.09
C GLU A 17 -0.82 -11.12 -7.10
N PRO A 18 -1.42 -10.43 -6.11
CA PRO A 18 -1.36 -8.99 -6.09
C PRO A 18 0.05 -8.51 -5.80
N GLY A 19 0.44 -7.41 -6.44
CA GLY A 19 1.72 -6.76 -6.18
C GLY A 19 1.53 -5.61 -5.20
N THR A 20 2.16 -5.67 -4.03
CA THR A 20 2.22 -4.55 -3.08
C THR A 20 3.57 -3.85 -3.16
N ILE A 21 3.56 -2.54 -3.37
CA ILE A 21 4.76 -1.70 -3.44
C ILE A 21 4.59 -0.50 -2.51
N LEU A 22 5.53 -0.31 -1.59
CA LEU A 22 5.60 0.83 -0.69
C LEU A 22 6.74 1.78 -1.09
N PHE A 23 6.41 3.05 -1.28
CA PHE A 23 7.37 4.12 -1.52
C PHE A 23 7.56 4.96 -0.25
N LEU A 24 8.81 5.04 0.20
CA LEU A 24 9.24 5.96 1.25
C LEU A 24 9.70 7.26 0.60
N HIS A 25 9.27 8.40 1.14
CA HIS A 25 9.77 9.72 0.75
C HIS A 25 10.04 10.58 1.98
N TYR A 26 10.90 11.59 1.84
CA TYR A 26 11.49 12.33 2.97
C TYR A 26 11.23 13.85 2.88
N GLY A 27 10.07 14.24 2.36
CA GLY A 27 9.71 15.66 2.18
C GLY A 27 9.02 15.92 0.86
N PRO A 28 9.44 16.95 0.08
CA PRO A 28 8.73 17.41 -1.11
C PRO A 28 8.29 16.27 -2.04
N THR A 29 7.06 16.36 -2.53
CA THR A 29 6.43 15.25 -3.25
C THR A 29 6.56 15.35 -4.76
N ASP A 30 7.16 16.40 -5.32
CA ASP A 30 7.17 16.62 -6.78
C ASP A 30 7.74 15.43 -7.57
N ILE A 31 8.87 14.87 -7.10
CA ILE A 31 9.51 13.69 -7.70
C ILE A 31 8.64 12.44 -7.49
N LEU A 32 8.09 12.28 -6.29
CA LEU A 32 7.20 11.17 -5.96
C LEU A 32 5.95 11.19 -6.84
N ASP A 33 5.33 12.35 -7.01
CA ASP A 33 4.10 12.52 -7.78
C ASP A 33 4.32 12.15 -9.25
N GLY A 34 5.39 12.67 -9.85
CA GLY A 34 5.76 12.31 -11.22
C GLY A 34 6.07 10.82 -11.39
N LEU A 35 6.76 10.20 -10.43
CA LEU A 35 7.05 8.77 -10.46
C LEU A 35 5.76 7.94 -10.31
N ILE A 36 4.92 8.25 -9.31
CA ILE A 36 3.68 7.54 -9.01
C ILE A 36 2.73 7.60 -10.22
N ASP A 37 2.57 8.77 -10.83
CA ASP A 37 1.71 8.90 -12.00
C ASP A 37 2.28 8.12 -13.20
N SER A 38 3.60 8.10 -13.37
CA SER A 38 4.25 7.31 -14.44
C SER A 38 4.05 5.81 -14.22
N VAL A 39 4.30 5.28 -13.02
CA VAL A 39 4.14 3.84 -12.75
C VAL A 39 2.68 3.41 -12.81
N ILE A 40 1.75 4.25 -12.36
CA ILE A 40 0.31 4.00 -12.49
C ILE A 40 -0.10 3.98 -13.96
N ALA A 41 0.35 4.93 -14.77
CA ALA A 41 0.04 4.97 -16.19
C ALA A 41 0.54 3.70 -16.92
N VAL A 42 1.79 3.30 -16.65
CA VAL A 42 2.35 2.06 -17.20
C VAL A 42 1.57 0.84 -16.73
N THR A 43 1.29 0.71 -15.44
CA THR A 43 0.60 -0.47 -14.90
C THR A 43 -0.85 -0.57 -15.37
N THR A 44 -1.59 0.54 -15.42
CA THR A 44 -2.98 0.58 -15.92
C THR A 44 -3.07 0.23 -17.41
N SER A 45 -2.04 0.53 -18.21
CA SER A 45 -1.99 0.12 -19.62
C SER A 45 -2.04 -1.41 -19.81
N HIS A 46 -1.53 -2.17 -18.83
CA HIS A 46 -1.62 -3.64 -18.80
C HIS A 46 -2.96 -4.17 -18.30
N PHE A 47 -3.85 -3.30 -17.84
CA PHE A 47 -5.21 -3.61 -17.39
C PHE A 47 -6.29 -2.99 -18.29
N GLY A 48 -5.93 -2.59 -19.51
CA GLY A 48 -6.88 -2.01 -20.46
C GLY A 48 -7.12 -0.51 -20.25
N ASN A 49 -6.16 0.20 -19.65
CA ASN A 49 -6.20 1.65 -19.38
C ASN A 49 -7.34 2.06 -18.45
N THR A 50 -7.57 1.28 -17.39
CA THR A 50 -8.52 1.61 -16.33
C THR A 50 -7.99 2.74 -15.44
N ASP A 51 -8.89 3.55 -14.87
CA ASP A 51 -8.49 4.52 -13.84
C ASP A 51 -8.06 3.80 -12.56
N ALA A 52 -6.97 4.25 -11.94
CA ALA A 52 -6.57 3.78 -10.63
C ALA A 52 -7.52 4.28 -9.53
N ILE A 53 -7.75 3.45 -8.51
CA ILE A 53 -8.35 3.87 -7.25
C ILE A 53 -7.31 4.70 -6.50
N ARG A 54 -7.65 5.92 -6.06
CA ARG A 54 -6.73 6.78 -5.30
C ARG A 54 -7.36 7.15 -3.97
N LEU A 55 -6.72 6.75 -2.87
CA LEU A 55 -7.19 6.97 -1.50
C LEU A 55 -6.10 7.68 -0.68
N PRO A 56 -6.33 8.90 -0.17
CA PRO A 56 -5.43 9.47 0.84
C PRO A 56 -5.59 8.74 2.17
N GLY A 57 -4.55 8.69 3.00
CA GLY A 57 -4.59 8.02 4.31
C GLY A 57 -5.66 8.61 5.22
N ALA A 58 -5.92 9.92 5.09
CA ALA A 58 -7.02 10.60 5.76
C ALA A 58 -8.42 10.02 5.40
N HIS A 59 -8.60 9.39 4.24
CA HIS A 59 -9.85 8.71 3.88
C HIS A 59 -10.21 7.63 4.89
N PHE A 60 -9.22 6.94 5.44
CA PHE A 60 -9.41 5.86 6.41
C PHE A 60 -9.82 6.37 7.80
N LYS A 61 -9.78 7.68 8.05
CA LYS A 61 -10.26 8.28 9.31
C LYS A 61 -11.78 8.41 9.36
N ARG A 62 -12.50 8.16 8.26
CA ARG A 62 -13.96 8.21 8.25
C ARG A 62 -14.56 7.22 9.27
N SER A 63 -15.60 7.67 9.96
CA SER A 63 -16.22 6.91 11.04
C SER A 63 -16.78 5.57 10.60
N ASP A 64 -17.33 5.47 9.39
CA ASP A 64 -17.87 4.23 8.83
C ASP A 64 -16.78 3.16 8.64
N ILE A 65 -15.60 3.56 8.13
CA ILE A 65 -14.46 2.65 7.96
C ILE A 65 -13.83 2.27 9.31
N GLN A 66 -13.79 3.22 10.25
CA GLN A 66 -13.31 2.95 11.61
C GLN A 66 -14.24 2.00 12.35
N GLN A 67 -15.55 2.13 12.20
CA GLN A 67 -16.52 1.26 12.87
C GLN A 67 -16.54 -0.13 12.26
N ASP A 68 -16.65 -0.22 10.93
CA ASP A 68 -16.70 -1.47 10.19
C ASP A 68 -15.89 -1.39 8.89
N PHE A 69 -14.61 -1.77 8.98
CA PHE A 69 -13.75 -1.86 7.80
C PHE A 69 -14.15 -3.01 6.87
N GLY A 70 -15.00 -3.95 7.28
CA GLY A 70 -15.45 -5.07 6.45
C GLY A 70 -16.32 -4.61 5.29
N VAL A 71 -17.23 -3.65 5.53
CA VAL A 71 -18.01 -3.00 4.47
C VAL A 71 -17.10 -2.28 3.48
N PHE A 72 -16.09 -1.57 3.98
CA PHE A 72 -15.09 -0.92 3.13
C PHE A 72 -14.32 -1.93 2.27
N VAL A 73 -13.85 -3.04 2.85
CA VAL A 73 -13.16 -4.12 2.12
C VAL A 73 -14.05 -4.70 1.03
N ALA A 74 -15.34 -4.93 1.29
CA ALA A 74 -16.29 -5.42 0.29
C ALA A 74 -16.45 -4.43 -0.88
N GLN A 75 -16.54 -3.13 -0.60
CA GLN A 75 -16.59 -2.08 -1.63
C GLN A 75 -15.29 -2.03 -2.45
N GLN A 76 -14.14 -2.13 -1.79
CA GLN A 76 -12.84 -2.13 -2.47
C GLN A 76 -12.65 -3.38 -3.34
N LYS A 77 -13.20 -4.53 -2.96
CA LYS A 77 -13.18 -5.75 -3.78
C LYS A 77 -13.79 -5.51 -5.16
N GLU A 78 -14.99 -4.94 -5.20
CA GLU A 78 -15.70 -4.66 -6.45
C GLU A 78 -15.01 -3.57 -7.27
N ALA A 79 -14.46 -2.55 -6.62
CA ALA A 79 -13.70 -1.50 -7.30
C ALA A 79 -12.40 -2.06 -7.90
N LEU A 80 -11.63 -2.84 -7.13
CA LEU A 80 -10.35 -3.44 -7.55
C LEU A 80 -10.54 -4.45 -8.68
N ARG A 81 -11.63 -5.23 -8.68
CA ARG A 81 -11.97 -6.13 -9.79
C ARG A 81 -12.11 -5.39 -11.13
N LYS A 82 -12.59 -4.15 -11.10
CA LYS A 82 -12.82 -3.32 -12.29
C LYS A 82 -11.61 -2.50 -12.68
N ARG A 83 -10.80 -2.07 -11.72
CA ARG A 83 -9.75 -1.07 -11.91
C ARG A 83 -8.33 -1.62 -11.81
N ASN A 84 -8.16 -2.73 -11.11
CA ASN A 84 -6.91 -3.48 -10.89
C ASN A 84 -5.77 -2.71 -10.18
N VAL A 85 -5.77 -1.38 -10.19
CA VAL A 85 -4.72 -0.56 -9.58
C VAL A 85 -5.31 0.28 -8.46
N MET A 86 -4.65 0.26 -7.30
CA MET A 86 -4.95 1.12 -6.16
C MET A 86 -3.69 1.85 -5.71
N LEU A 87 -3.85 3.14 -5.39
CA LEU A 87 -2.87 3.97 -4.73
C LEU A 87 -3.43 4.40 -3.38
N VAL A 88 -2.72 4.09 -2.30
CA VAL A 88 -2.96 4.65 -0.97
C VAL A 88 -1.82 5.61 -0.64
N ARG A 89 -2.13 6.89 -0.50
CA ARG A 89 -1.13 7.89 -0.12
C ARG A 89 -1.09 8.08 1.38
N ASN A 90 0.07 8.44 1.92
CA ASN A 90 0.23 8.89 3.30
C ASN A 90 -0.23 7.84 4.33
N LEU A 91 0.39 6.67 4.30
CA LEU A 91 0.06 5.56 5.18
C LEU A 91 0.18 5.93 6.68
N GLU A 92 1.04 6.90 7.01
CA GLU A 92 1.18 7.47 8.35
C GLU A 92 -0.09 8.14 8.88
N ASP A 93 -1.03 8.52 8.00
CA ASP A 93 -2.34 9.04 8.40
C ASP A 93 -3.39 7.95 8.67
N VAL A 94 -3.11 6.68 8.35
CA VAL A 94 -4.10 5.62 8.49
C VAL A 94 -4.17 5.14 9.94
N PRO A 95 -5.35 5.20 10.59
CA PRO A 95 -5.46 4.72 11.97
C PRO A 95 -5.38 3.19 12.01
N ALA A 96 -4.78 2.68 13.09
CA ALA A 96 -4.48 1.25 13.27
C ALA A 96 -5.67 0.32 13.01
N ARG A 97 -6.87 0.71 13.47
CA ARG A 97 -8.09 -0.09 13.29
C ARG A 97 -8.45 -0.30 11.82
N SER A 98 -8.33 0.74 10.99
CA SER A 98 -8.63 0.65 9.56
C SER A 98 -7.44 0.11 8.75
N ALA A 99 -6.22 0.20 9.25
CA ALA A 99 -5.05 -0.42 8.64
C ALA A 99 -5.22 -1.95 8.48
N ARG A 100 -6.02 -2.58 9.35
CA ARG A 100 -6.38 -4.01 9.25
C ARG A 100 -7.03 -4.40 7.92
N ALA A 101 -7.66 -3.47 7.21
CA ALA A 101 -8.19 -3.72 5.87
C ALA A 101 -7.11 -4.19 4.89
N PHE A 102 -5.86 -3.76 5.08
CA PHE A 102 -4.75 -4.16 4.23
C PHE A 102 -4.32 -5.62 4.41
N HIS A 103 -4.73 -6.30 5.48
CA HIS A 103 -4.52 -7.76 5.57
C HIS A 103 -5.09 -8.46 4.35
N THR A 104 -6.33 -8.14 3.98
CA THR A 104 -7.02 -8.81 2.87
C THR A 104 -6.68 -8.18 1.52
N ILE A 105 -6.53 -6.84 1.48
CA ILE A 105 -6.21 -6.13 0.22
C ILE A 105 -4.83 -6.52 -0.30
N CYS A 106 -3.85 -6.65 0.59
CA CYS A 106 -2.45 -6.92 0.25
C CYS A 106 -2.02 -8.38 0.52
N ASP A 107 -2.97 -9.30 0.73
CA ASP A 107 -2.64 -10.71 0.97
C ASP A 107 -2.10 -11.36 -0.31
N THR A 108 -0.99 -12.08 -0.23
CA THR A 108 -0.44 -12.81 -1.39
C THR A 108 -0.93 -14.25 -1.49
N GLN A 109 -1.49 -14.82 -0.43
CA GLN A 109 -1.99 -16.20 -0.37
C GLN A 109 -3.51 -16.26 -0.60
N GLU A 110 -4.26 -15.37 0.05
CA GLU A 110 -5.72 -15.25 -0.09
C GLU A 110 -6.12 -13.80 -0.46
N PRO A 111 -5.67 -13.31 -1.63
CA PRO A 111 -5.89 -11.93 -2.04
C PRO A 111 -7.37 -11.59 -2.18
N LEU A 112 -7.74 -10.36 -1.78
CA LEU A 112 -9.07 -9.81 -2.06
C LEU A 112 -9.39 -9.85 -3.57
N VAL A 113 -8.39 -9.50 -4.39
CA VAL A 113 -8.38 -9.58 -5.86
C VAL A 113 -6.97 -9.97 -6.29
N GLY A 114 -6.79 -11.17 -6.86
CA GLY A 114 -5.47 -11.68 -7.26
C GLY A 114 -4.80 -10.83 -8.35
N ARG A 115 -5.58 -10.38 -9.34
CA ARG A 115 -5.10 -9.52 -10.43
C ARG A 115 -5.15 -8.05 -10.03
N ALA A 116 -4.26 -7.62 -9.14
CA ALA A 116 -4.21 -6.22 -8.70
C ALA A 116 -2.79 -5.72 -8.35
N VAL A 117 -2.56 -4.42 -8.49
CA VAL A 117 -1.33 -3.75 -8.03
C VAL A 117 -1.70 -2.65 -7.04
N ILE A 118 -1.12 -2.72 -5.85
CA ILE A 118 -1.36 -1.80 -4.74
C ILE A 118 -0.07 -1.00 -4.51
N TYR A 119 -0.15 0.30 -4.80
CA TYR A 119 0.89 1.27 -4.50
C TYR A 119 0.56 1.97 -3.18
N LEU A 120 1.56 2.07 -2.31
CA LEU A 120 1.47 2.72 -1.00
C LEU A 120 2.54 3.80 -0.92
N THR A 121 2.27 4.91 -0.23
CA THR A 121 3.30 5.90 0.10
C THR A 121 3.36 6.13 1.60
N LEU A 122 4.56 6.38 2.11
CA LEU A 122 4.82 6.73 3.50
C LEU A 122 5.76 7.94 3.55
N ASP A 123 5.29 9.02 4.18
CA ASP A 123 6.05 10.26 4.34
C ASP A 123 6.89 10.20 5.62
N MET A 124 8.18 9.91 5.49
CA MET A 124 9.11 9.78 6.62
C MET A 124 9.39 11.12 7.32
N ALA A 125 9.26 12.24 6.61
CA ALA A 125 9.44 13.57 7.18
C ALA A 125 8.28 13.90 8.12
N LYS A 126 7.04 13.66 7.67
CA LYS A 126 5.85 13.84 8.50
C LYS A 126 5.76 12.80 9.62
N ALA A 127 6.08 11.55 9.31
CA ALA A 127 5.97 10.42 10.22
C ALA A 127 6.98 10.46 11.37
N ALA A 128 8.22 10.89 11.10
CA ALA A 128 9.33 10.73 12.04
C ALA A 128 10.32 11.91 12.05
N GLY A 129 10.04 13.01 11.35
CA GLY A 129 10.96 14.13 11.22
C GLY A 129 12.23 13.81 10.42
N MET A 130 12.20 12.73 9.62
CA MET A 130 13.35 12.30 8.82
C MET A 130 13.29 12.93 7.43
N HIS A 131 14.25 13.81 7.14
CA HIS A 131 14.37 14.48 5.83
C HIS A 131 15.37 13.79 4.88
N GLU A 132 16.05 12.75 5.37
CA GLU A 132 16.97 11.93 4.60
C GLU A 132 16.82 10.46 5.05
N PRO A 133 17.15 9.49 4.19
CA PRO A 133 17.17 8.08 4.56
C PRO A 133 18.14 7.78 5.70
N SER A 134 17.75 6.89 6.60
CA SER A 134 18.69 6.31 7.55
C SER A 134 19.64 5.29 6.90
N ASN A 135 20.70 4.93 7.63
CA ASN A 135 21.70 3.93 7.19
C ASN A 135 21.20 2.48 7.17
N VAL A 136 19.97 2.21 7.61
CA VAL A 136 19.38 0.87 7.50
C VAL A 136 18.77 0.66 6.11
N ASN A 137 18.38 -0.57 5.78
CA ASN A 137 17.68 -0.84 4.53
C ASN A 137 16.23 -0.30 4.56
N ALA A 138 15.63 -0.10 3.38
CA ALA A 138 14.31 0.52 3.26
C ALA A 138 13.18 -0.28 3.92
N ILE A 139 13.26 -1.61 3.87
CA ILE A 139 12.27 -2.51 4.50
C ILE A 139 12.33 -2.32 6.01
N GLU A 140 13.51 -2.44 6.61
CA GLU A 140 13.72 -2.29 8.05
C GLU A 140 13.28 -0.92 8.56
N GLU A 141 13.51 0.14 7.79
CA GLU A 141 13.04 1.49 8.13
C GLU A 141 11.51 1.60 8.14
N ALA A 142 10.84 1.05 7.12
CA ALA A 142 9.39 1.02 7.03
C ALA A 142 8.78 0.17 8.17
N GLU A 143 9.31 -1.02 8.42
CA GLU A 143 8.81 -1.94 9.44
C GLU A 143 8.92 -1.34 10.84
N ARG A 144 10.06 -0.72 11.18
CA ARG A 144 10.23 -0.03 12.47
C ARG A 144 9.22 1.09 12.65
N PHE A 145 8.97 1.87 11.61
CA PHE A 145 8.00 2.94 11.68
C PHE A 145 6.58 2.39 11.88
N LEU A 146 6.15 1.41 11.08
CA LEU A 146 4.81 0.84 11.19
C LEU A 146 4.58 0.11 12.53
N GLN A 147 5.62 -0.55 13.05
CA GLN A 147 5.61 -1.10 14.42
C GLN A 147 5.34 -0.01 15.45
N LYS A 148 6.02 1.14 15.35
CA LYS A 148 5.79 2.27 16.27
C LYS A 148 4.40 2.90 16.07
N LEU A 149 3.95 3.03 14.83
CA LEU A 149 2.69 3.69 14.49
C LEU A 149 1.46 2.93 15.01
N TRP A 150 1.48 1.60 14.93
CA TRP A 150 0.32 0.76 15.26
C TRP A 150 0.54 -0.20 16.43
N GLY A 151 1.75 -0.29 16.98
CA GLY A 151 2.18 -1.21 18.05
C GLY A 151 1.35 -1.18 19.30
N ASP A 152 0.95 0.01 19.74
CA ASP A 152 0.15 0.18 20.97
C ASP A 152 -1.34 -0.10 20.75
N SER A 153 -1.78 -0.26 19.50
CA SER A 153 -3.20 -0.38 19.12
C SER A 153 -3.56 -1.74 18.52
N LEU A 154 -2.59 -2.50 18.01
CA LEU A 154 -2.80 -3.80 17.38
C LEU A 154 -2.00 -4.87 18.11
N GLU A 155 -2.63 -6.01 18.36
CA GLU A 155 -1.95 -7.17 18.92
C GLU A 155 -0.81 -7.65 18.00
N PRO A 156 0.30 -8.17 18.54
CA PRO A 156 1.44 -8.62 17.74
C PRO A 156 1.08 -9.65 16.64
N ALA A 157 0.12 -10.54 16.93
CA ALA A 157 -0.36 -11.55 15.99
C ALA A 157 -1.13 -10.96 14.79
N VAL A 158 -1.65 -9.74 14.93
CA VAL A 158 -2.28 -8.97 13.83
C VAL A 158 -1.23 -8.08 13.17
N LEU A 159 -0.45 -7.35 13.97
CA LEU A 159 0.47 -6.34 13.48
C LEU A 159 1.62 -6.91 12.64
N GLY A 160 2.27 -7.97 13.11
CA GLY A 160 3.41 -8.58 12.40
C GLY A 160 3.04 -8.97 10.96
N PRO A 161 1.99 -9.80 10.77
CA PRO A 161 1.57 -10.19 9.43
C PRO A 161 1.04 -9.02 8.57
N LEU A 162 0.47 -7.97 9.19
CA LEU A 162 0.06 -6.77 8.46
C LEU A 162 1.28 -6.06 7.86
N ILE A 163 2.29 -5.81 8.69
CA ILE A 163 3.52 -5.14 8.29
C ILE A 163 4.21 -5.92 7.16
N THR A 164 4.40 -7.23 7.32
CA THR A 164 5.04 -8.07 6.29
C THR A 164 4.36 -7.95 4.93
N ARG A 165 3.03 -7.85 4.86
CA ARG A 165 2.30 -7.67 3.59
C ARG A 165 2.52 -6.28 2.98
N LEU A 166 2.62 -5.25 3.81
CA LEU A 166 2.83 -3.87 3.38
C LEU A 166 4.27 -3.61 2.94
N THR A 167 5.23 -4.35 3.52
CA THR A 167 6.68 -4.16 3.31
C THR A 167 7.31 -5.19 2.37
N ASP A 168 6.50 -5.95 1.62
CA ASP A 168 6.98 -6.96 0.67
C ASP A 168 7.93 -6.36 -0.39
N ASN A 169 7.64 -5.15 -0.88
CA ASN A 169 8.52 -4.40 -1.78
C ASN A 169 8.60 -2.94 -1.35
N VAL A 170 9.74 -2.50 -0.81
CA VAL A 170 9.94 -1.12 -0.34
C VAL A 170 11.02 -0.41 -1.15
N PHE A 171 10.70 0.80 -1.62
CA PHE A 171 11.63 1.67 -2.36
C PHE A 171 11.71 3.04 -1.72
N ARG A 172 12.91 3.63 -1.70
CA ARG A 172 13.13 5.01 -1.28
C ARG A 172 13.13 5.92 -2.49
N ILE A 173 12.45 7.04 -2.36
CA ILE A 173 12.51 8.15 -3.30
C ILE A 173 13.37 9.23 -2.64
N VAL A 174 14.55 9.45 -3.23
CA VAL A 174 15.59 10.39 -2.78
C VAL A 174 15.91 11.40 -3.87
#